data_AF-A0AAJ2NSY2-F1
#
_entry.id   AF-A0AAJ2NSY2-F1
#
_cell.length_a   1.000
_cell.length_b   1.000
_cell.length_c   1.000
_cell.angle_alpha   90.00
_cell.angle_beta   90.00
_cell.angle_gamma   90.00
#
_symmetry.space_group_name_H-M   'P 1'
#
loop_
_entity.id
_entity.type
_entity.pdbx_description
1 polymer ?
#
loop_
_entity_poly.entity_id
_entity_poly.type
_entity_poly.pdbx_seq_one_letter_code
_entity_poly.pdbx_strand_id
1 'polypeptide(L)' 'MKLLSIVIPIYNVELYLEKCLQSITSQINGNNDQEIEIILVNDGSKDNSGNIAEKYSEKYSYISL' A
#
# COMPACT_ATOMS: atom_id res chain seq x y z
N MET A 1 11.36 -13.82 -6.70
CA MET A 1 9.94 -14.24 -6.77
C MET A 1 9.33 -13.91 -5.42
N LYS A 2 8.18 -13.24 -5.38
CA LYS A 2 7.48 -12.90 -4.13
C LYS A 2 6.66 -14.10 -3.65
N LEU A 3 6.56 -14.27 -2.34
CA LEU A 3 5.76 -15.31 -1.68
C LEU A 3 4.28 -14.91 -1.62
N LEU A 4 3.99 -13.63 -1.40
CA LEU A 4 2.64 -13.08 -1.30
C LEU A 4 2.55 -11.72 -1.99
N SER A 5 1.51 -11.55 -2.80
CA SER A 5 1.17 -10.28 -3.46
C SER A 5 -0.18 -9.78 -2.96
N ILE A 6 -0.22 -8.56 -2.43
CA ILE A 6 -1.44 -7.92 -1.92
C ILE A 6 -1.83 -6.79 -2.86
N VAL A 7 -2.95 -6.95 -3.56
CA VAL A 7 -3.46 -5.94 -4.50
C VAL A 7 -4.61 -5.18 -3.86
N ILE A 8 -4.51 -3.85 -3.80
CA ILE A 8 -5.47 -2.98 -3.11
C ILE A 8 -6.00 -1.94 -4.11
N PRO A 9 -7.26 -2.06 -4.59
CA PRO A 9 -7.89 -1.00 -5.35
C PRO A 9 -8.30 0.17 -4.45
N ILE A 10 -8.12 1.39 -4.95
CA ILE A 10 -8.27 2.63 -4.19
C ILE A 10 -9.17 3.58 -5.00
N TYR A 11 -10.35 3.89 -4.44
CA TYR A 11 -11.28 4.89 -5.01
C TYR A 11 -12.00 5.70 -3.92
N ASN A 12 -11.59 6.95 -3.72
CA ASN A 12 -12.19 7.88 -2.76
C ASN A 12 -12.30 7.33 -1.32
N VAL A 13 -11.18 6.84 -0.80
CA VAL A 13 -11.05 6.10 0.47
C VAL A 13 -10.16 6.81 1.50
N GLU A 14 -9.94 8.12 1.37
CA GLU A 14 -8.92 8.87 2.15
C GLU A 14 -9.07 8.71 3.68
N LEU A 15 -10.30 8.54 4.16
CA LEU A 15 -10.61 8.45 5.59
C LEU A 15 -10.14 7.14 6.24
N TYR A 16 -9.88 6.08 5.46
CA TYR A 16 -9.54 4.75 5.98
C TYR A 16 -8.32 4.11 5.32
N LEU A 17 -7.82 4.64 4.20
CA LEU A 17 -6.64 4.11 3.52
C LEU A 17 -5.41 4.08 4.43
N GLU A 18 -5.13 5.16 5.16
CA GLU A 18 -3.97 5.22 6.07
C GLU A 18 -4.05 4.12 7.13
N LYS A 19 -5.22 3.90 7.74
CA LYS A 19 -5.43 2.84 8.74
C LYS A 19 -5.23 1.44 8.14
N CYS A 20 -5.74 1.22 6.93
CA CYS A 20 -5.56 -0.03 6.20
C CYS A 20 -4.07 -0.32 5.97
N LEU A 21 -3.34 0.63 5.38
CA LEU A 21 -1.92 0.48 5.06
C LEU A 21 -1.06 0.35 6.32
N GLN A 22 -1.38 1.08 7.40
CA GLN A 22 -0.73 0.91 8.70
C GLN A 22 -0.91 -0.50 9.26
N SER A 23 -2.12 -1.07 9.16
CA SER A 23 -2.39 -2.42 9.66
C SER A 23 -1.55 -3.48 8.94
N ILE A 24 -1.43 -3.37 7.61
CA ILE A 24 -0.65 -4.30 6.79
C ILE A 24 0.84 -4.12 7.05
N THR A 25 1.34 -2.89 6.96
CA THR A 25 2.77 -2.60 7.13
C THR A 25 3.27 -2.92 8.54
N SER A 26 2.43 -2.83 9.57
CA SER A 26 2.81 -3.21 10.94
C SER A 26 3.13 -4.70 11.12
N GLN A 27 2.68 -5.56 10.20
CA GLN A 27 2.94 -7.00 10.20
C GLN A 27 4.19 -7.37 9.39
N ILE A 28 4.74 -6.41 8.62
CA ILE A 28 5.91 -6.58 7.77
C ILE A 28 7.13 -6.04 8.50
N ASN A 29 8.12 -6.90 8.72
CA ASN A 29 9.36 -6.59 9.39
C ASN A 29 10.56 -7.00 8.51
N GLY A 30 11.78 -6.71 8.94
CA GLY A 30 12.99 -6.85 8.11
C GLY A 30 13.31 -8.27 7.63
N ASN A 31 12.56 -9.30 8.04
CA ASN A 31 12.75 -10.67 7.57
C ASN A 31 11.79 -11.07 6.43
N ASN A 32 10.65 -10.38 6.25
CA ASN A 32 9.62 -10.77 5.28
C ASN A 32 9.31 -9.69 4.22
N ASP A 33 9.98 -8.53 4.26
CA ASP A 33 9.82 -7.46 3.25
C ASP A 33 10.25 -7.88 1.84
N GLN A 34 11.26 -8.75 1.72
CA GLN A 34 11.71 -9.32 0.45
C GLN A 34 10.69 -10.32 -0.12
N GLU A 35 9.87 -10.93 0.73
CA GLU A 35 8.91 -11.97 0.35
C GLU A 35 7.53 -11.40 -0.02
N ILE A 36 7.22 -10.17 0.39
CA ILE A 36 5.91 -9.55 0.17
C ILE A 36 6.01 -8.45 -0.90
N GLU A 37 4.96 -8.29 -1.69
CA GLU A 37 4.72 -7.09 -2.50
C GLU A 37 3.30 -6.57 -2.29
N ILE A 38 3.15 -5.24 -2.30
CA ILE A 38 1.86 -4.56 -2.22
C ILE A 38 1.71 -3.67 -3.45
N ILE A 39 0.59 -3.80 -4.14
CA ILE A 39 0.28 -3.06 -5.37
C ILE A 39 -0.99 -2.22 -5.10
N LEU A 40 -0.85 -0.90 -5.13
CA LEU A 40 -1.87 0.08 -4.79
C LEU A 40 -2.48 0.66 -6.06
N VAL A 41 -3.60 0.11 -6.51
CA VAL A 41 -4.22 0.51 -7.77
C VAL A 41 -5.17 1.69 -7.53
N ASN A 42 -4.72 2.91 -7.81
CA ASN A 42 -5.59 4.10 -7.77
C ASN A 42 -6.53 4.14 -8.99
N ASP A 43 -7.82 3.87 -8.76
CA ASP A 43 -8.88 3.81 -9.79
C ASP A 43 -9.47 5.19 -10.11
N GLY A 44 -8.60 6.21 -10.22
CA GLY A 44 -9.01 7.59 -10.51
C GLY A 44 -9.70 8.31 -9.34
N SER A 45 -9.21 8.07 -8.11
CA SER A 45 -9.63 8.84 -6.92
C SER A 45 -9.45 10.35 -7.13
N LYS A 46 -10.39 11.14 -6.62
CA LYS A 46 -10.39 12.61 -6.67
C LYS A 46 -10.15 13.27 -5.32
N ASP A 47 -10.10 12.47 -4.26
CA ASP A 47 -9.75 12.88 -2.91
C ASP A 47 -8.25 12.66 -2.64
N ASN A 48 -7.80 12.70 -1.38
CA ASN A 48 -6.39 12.52 -1.05
C ASN A 48 -5.90 11.06 -1.07
N SER A 49 -6.71 10.10 -1.53
CA SER A 49 -6.31 8.68 -1.54
C SER A 49 -5.05 8.44 -2.36
N GLY A 50 -4.90 9.11 -3.50
CA GLY A 50 -3.70 9.03 -4.33
C GLY A 50 -2.45 9.49 -3.59
N ASN A 51 -2.52 10.66 -2.96
CA ASN A 51 -1.42 11.22 -2.17
C ASN A 51 -1.01 10.31 -1.00
N ILE A 52 -1.99 9.68 -0.35
CA ILE A 52 -1.72 8.70 0.71
C ILE A 52 -1.01 7.46 0.13
N ALA A 53 -1.50 6.90 -0.98
CA ALA A 53 -0.86 5.76 -1.61
C ALA A 53 0.60 6.05 -2.01
N GLU A 54 0.85 7.21 -2.61
CA GLU A 54 2.16 7.65 -3.09
C GLU A 54 3.15 7.74 -1.91
N LYS A 55 2.76 8.39 -0.81
CA LYS A 55 3.53 8.46 0.44
C LYS A 55 3.95 7.08 0.97
N TYR A 56 3.11 6.05 0.83
CA TYR A 56 3.47 4.69 1.26
C TYR A 56 4.44 4.01 0.28
N SER A 57 4.25 4.20 -1.03
CA SER A 57 5.18 3.68 -2.05
C SER A 57 6.59 4.28 -1.94
N GLU A 58 6.71 5.56 -1.57
CA GLU A 58 7.99 6.22 -1.33
C GLU A 58 8.67 5.73 -0.05
N LYS A 59 7.87 5.39 0.98
CA LYS A 59 8.39 4.99 2.29
C LYS A 59 8.82 3.52 2.35
N TYR A 60 8.18 2.64 1.59
CA TYR A 60 8.37 1.20 1.68
C TYR A 60 8.72 0.61 0.31
N SER A 61 9.91 0.04 0.19
CA SER A 61 10.44 -0.51 -1.08
C SER A 61 9.65 -1.69 -1.66
N TYR A 62 8.77 -2.31 -0.87
CA TYR A 62 7.89 -3.41 -1.28
C TYR A 62 6.47 -2.96 -1.62
N ILE A 63 6.21 -1.65 -1.67
CA ILE A 63 4.92 -1.06 -2.05
C ILE A 63 5.09 -0.31 -3.38
N SER A 64 4.16 -0.54 -4.31
CA SER A 64 4.10 0.12 -5.62
C SER A 64 2.69 0.64 -5.91
N LEU A 65 2.57 1.66 -6.76
CA LEU A 65 1.32 2.17 -7.33
C LEU A 65 0.99 1.46 -8.65
#